data_AF-A0A1Q5Q1E7-F1
#
_entry.id   AF-A0A1Q5Q1E7-F1
#
_cell.length_a   1.000
_cell.length_b   1.000
_cell.length_c   1.000
_cell.angle_alpha   90.00
_cell.angle_beta   90.00
_cell.angle_gamma   90.00
#
_symmetry.space_group_name_H-M   'P 1'
#
loop_
_entity.id
_entity.type
_entity.pdbx_description
1 polymer ?
#
loop_
_entity_poly.entity_id
_entity_poly.type
_entity_poly.pdbx_seq_one_letter_code
_entity_poly.pdbx_strand_id
1 'polypeptide(L)'
;MNPDEVGALIGYPWYYLAAGIIALLAAGILTVLFSPRRAERATRRSERGPGEPLFANTFGSELAALRERYFAGELDLAALHLAAADIARRFGSNQLGENLANHTLNQLQARPDAHEIADVITVVEIAERPSFDLDVHVMAERTFTALSEMLGGRR
;
A
#
# COMPACT_ATOMS: atom_id res chain seq x y z
N MET A 1 -28.15 49.70 -24.09
CA MET A 1 -27.74 48.48 -23.37
C MET A 1 -26.43 48.05 -24.00
N ASN A 2 -25.32 48.42 -23.36
CA ASN A 2 -23.99 48.31 -23.96
C ASN A 2 -23.49 46.86 -23.90
N PRO A 3 -22.88 46.33 -24.98
CA PRO A 3 -22.29 44.98 -25.00
C PRO A 3 -21.09 44.82 -24.04
N ASP A 4 -20.60 45.93 -23.49
CA ASP A 4 -19.42 46.00 -22.62
C ASP A 4 -19.71 45.47 -21.20
N GLU A 5 -20.98 45.41 -20.78
CA GLU A 5 -21.38 44.90 -19.46
C GLU A 5 -21.43 43.37 -19.40
N VAL A 6 -21.50 42.68 -20.54
CA VAL A 6 -21.49 41.20 -20.59
C VAL A 6 -20.07 40.64 -20.41
N GLY A 7 -19.03 41.45 -20.66
CA GLY A 7 -17.63 41.05 -20.49
C GLY A 7 -17.15 40.97 -19.04
N ALA A 8 -17.85 41.62 -18.11
CA ALA A 8 -17.43 41.71 -16.71
C ALA A 8 -17.71 40.43 -15.87
N LEU A 9 -18.47 39.47 -16.41
CA LEU A 9 -18.74 38.19 -15.74
C LEU A 9 -17.71 37.08 -16.06
N ILE A 10 -16.81 37.33 -17.02
CA ILE A 10 -15.72 36.40 -17.42
C ILE A 10 -14.39 36.86 -16.77
N GLY A 11 -14.48 37.49 -15.60
CA GLY A 11 -13.34 38.00 -14.87
C GLY A 11 -12.82 37.06 -13.79
N TYR A 12 -13.27 35.79 -13.73
CA TYR A 12 -12.67 34.84 -12.79
C TYR A 12 -11.29 34.45 -13.32
N PRO A 13 -10.22 34.79 -12.61
CA PRO A 13 -8.86 34.54 -13.05
C PRO A 13 -8.56 33.04 -12.95
N TRP A 14 -9.02 32.27 -13.94
CA TRP A 14 -8.86 30.82 -14.07
C TRP A 14 -7.39 30.39 -14.00
N TYR A 15 -6.47 31.31 -14.31
CA TYR A 15 -5.03 31.13 -14.16
C TYR A 15 -4.61 30.88 -12.70
N TYR A 16 -5.30 31.42 -11.69
CA TYR A 16 -5.00 31.07 -10.28
C TYR A 16 -5.51 29.68 -9.91
N LEU A 17 -6.65 29.24 -10.46
CA LEU A 17 -7.14 27.86 -10.28
C LEU A 17 -6.20 26.87 -10.97
N ALA A 18 -5.79 27.15 -12.20
CA ALA A 18 -4.83 26.34 -12.93
C ALA A 18 -3.47 26.29 -12.22
N ALA A 19 -2.98 27.43 -11.73
CA ALA A 19 -1.75 27.50 -10.94
C ALA A 19 -1.86 26.71 -9.63
N GLY A 20 -3.01 26.77 -8.95
CA GLY A 20 -3.28 25.98 -7.74
C GLY A 20 -3.26 24.48 -7.99
N ILE A 21 -3.89 24.01 -9.08
CA ILE A 21 -3.89 22.59 -9.46
C ILE A 21 -2.47 22.13 -9.82
N ILE A 22 -1.73 22.93 -10.59
CA ILE A 22 -0.33 22.62 -10.95
C ILE A 22 0.56 22.58 -9.70
N ALA A 23 0.36 23.49 -8.75
CA ALA A 23 1.10 23.50 -7.49
C ALA A 23 0.79 22.26 -6.62
N LEU A 24 -0.47 21.82 -6.58
CA LEU A 24 -0.87 20.60 -5.87
C LEU A 24 -0.29 19.34 -6.53
N LEU A 25 -0.30 19.26 -7.86
CA LEU A 25 0.33 18.17 -8.60
C LEU A 25 1.84 18.16 -8.40
N ALA A 26 2.48 19.33 -8.46
CA ALA A 26 3.91 19.46 -8.20
C ALA A 26 4.27 19.04 -6.77
N ALA A 27 3.48 19.43 -5.78
CA ALA A 27 3.67 19.02 -4.38
C ALA A 27 3.51 17.51 -4.19
N GLY A 28 2.51 16.89 -4.82
CA GLY A 28 2.32 15.44 -4.81
C GLY A 28 3.44 14.67 -5.51
N ILE A 29 3.97 15.19 -6.62
CA ILE A 29 5.13 14.61 -7.29
C ILE A 29 6.39 14.79 -6.43
N LEU A 30 6.54 15.95 -5.77
CA LEU A 30 7.68 16.22 -4.90
C LEU A 30 7.70 15.29 -3.69
N THR A 31 6.57 14.97 -3.08
CA THR A 31 6.52 14.00 -1.95
C THR A 31 6.83 12.57 -2.39
N VAL A 32 6.47 12.18 -3.61
CA VAL A 32 6.84 10.89 -4.21
C VAL A 32 8.33 10.83 -4.56
N LEU A 33 8.91 11.93 -5.06
CA LEU A 33 10.34 12.02 -5.43
C LEU A 33 11.27 12.20 -4.21
N PHE A 34 10.86 12.99 -3.22
CA PHE A 34 11.63 13.25 -2.00
C PHE A 34 11.31 12.28 -0.86
N SER A 35 10.50 11.25 -1.08
CA SER A 35 10.43 10.12 -0.16
C SER A 35 11.81 9.46 -0.07
N PRO A 36 12.54 9.57 1.05
CA PRO A 36 13.92 9.08 1.17
C PRO A 36 14.03 7.54 1.10
N ARG A 37 12.91 6.84 0.92
CA ARG A 37 12.83 5.36 0.90
C ARG A 37 13.18 4.72 -0.44
N ARG A 38 13.27 5.47 -1.55
CA ARG A 38 13.61 4.88 -2.87
C ARG A 38 15.12 4.79 -3.14
N ALA A 39 15.93 5.69 -2.58
CA ALA A 39 17.37 5.71 -2.86
C ALA A 39 18.13 4.61 -2.09
N GLU A 40 17.65 4.17 -0.93
CA GLU A 40 18.36 3.14 -0.13
C GLU A 40 18.07 1.69 -0.56
N ARG A 41 17.06 1.44 -1.40
CA ARG A 41 16.70 0.07 -1.83
C ARG A 41 17.63 -0.50 -2.92
N ALA A 42 18.47 0.31 -3.54
CA ALA A 42 19.36 -0.16 -4.62
C ALA A 42 20.69 -0.76 -4.11
N THR A 43 21.08 -0.55 -2.85
CA THR A 43 22.43 -0.91 -2.36
C THR A 43 22.47 -1.88 -1.17
N ARG A 44 21.35 -2.27 -0.57
CA ARG A 44 21.34 -3.34 0.44
C ARG A 44 20.92 -4.68 -0.15
N ARG A 45 21.77 -5.19 -1.04
CA ARG A 45 21.90 -6.64 -1.26
C ARG A 45 23.09 -7.10 -0.44
N SER A 46 22.89 -8.23 0.25
CA SER A 46 23.88 -9.08 0.90
C SER A 46 24.11 -8.87 2.40
N GLU A 47 24.03 -10.00 3.10
CA GLU A 47 24.47 -10.31 4.46
C GLU A 47 23.58 -9.86 5.62
N ARG A 48 22.60 -10.70 5.97
CA ARG A 48 22.33 -11.00 7.38
C ARG A 48 21.64 -12.35 7.54
N GLY A 49 22.29 -13.21 8.32
CA GLY A 49 21.87 -14.58 8.60
C GLY A 49 20.61 -14.68 9.47
N PRO A 50 20.17 -15.91 9.74
CA PRO A 50 18.89 -16.21 10.35
C PRO A 50 18.93 -15.91 11.85
N GLY A 51 17.96 -15.13 12.33
CA GLY A 51 17.67 -15.00 13.75
C GLY A 51 17.91 -13.60 14.33
N GLU A 52 16.97 -12.68 14.09
CA GLU A 52 16.61 -11.67 15.09
C GLU A 52 15.21 -11.09 14.80
N PRO A 53 14.35 -10.87 15.82
CA PRO A 53 12.96 -10.42 15.68
C PRO A 53 12.81 -8.91 15.43
N LEU A 54 13.81 -8.25 14.84
CA LEU A 54 13.77 -6.82 14.52
C LEU A 54 12.71 -6.49 13.43
N PHE A 55 12.35 -7.48 12.62
CA PHE A 55 11.45 -7.28 11.47
C PHE A 55 9.98 -7.15 11.86
N ALA A 56 9.54 -7.80 12.94
CA ALA A 56 8.13 -7.75 13.37
C ALA A 56 7.69 -6.32 13.74
N ASN A 57 8.57 -5.54 14.38
CA ASN A 57 8.31 -4.15 14.73
C ASN A 57 8.19 -3.25 13.49
N THR A 58 8.94 -3.53 12.42
CA THR A 58 8.84 -2.79 11.15
C THR A 58 7.51 -3.05 10.47
N PHE A 59 7.06 -4.30 10.40
CA PHE A 59 5.77 -4.61 9.78
C PHE A 59 4.57 -4.13 10.61
N GLY A 60 4.64 -4.19 11.94
CA GLY A 60 3.60 -3.65 12.81
C GLY A 60 3.42 -2.13 12.66
N SER A 61 4.53 -1.39 12.55
CA SER A 61 4.47 0.06 12.27
C SER A 61 4.01 0.37 10.84
N GLU A 62 4.36 -0.46 9.86
CA GLU A 62 3.81 -0.35 8.49
C GLU A 62 2.30 -0.59 8.45
N LEU A 63 1.79 -1.59 9.18
CA LEU A 63 0.36 -1.87 9.31
C LEU A 63 -0.38 -0.69 9.96
N ALA A 64 0.16 -0.14 11.04
CA ALA A 64 -0.41 1.02 11.72
C ALA A 64 -0.51 2.25 10.79
N ALA A 65 0.57 2.54 10.06
CA ALA A 65 0.59 3.62 9.08
C ALA A 65 -0.37 3.36 7.90
N LEU A 66 -0.50 2.12 7.45
CA LEU A 66 -1.44 1.75 6.39
C LEU A 66 -2.90 1.96 6.86
N ARG A 67 -3.19 1.59 8.10
CA ARG A 67 -4.50 1.80 8.74
C ARG A 67 -4.84 3.29 8.82
N GLU A 68 -3.91 4.09 9.34
CA GLU A 68 -4.07 5.55 9.46
C GLU A 68 -4.38 6.20 8.10
N ARG A 69 -3.60 5.88 7.07
CA ARG A 69 -3.78 6.44 5.71
C ARG A 69 -5.11 6.04 5.06
N TYR A 70 -5.57 4.81 5.29
CA TYR A 70 -6.88 4.37 4.80
C TYR A 70 -8.01 5.14 5.48
N PHE A 71 -8.00 5.27 6.81
CA PHE A 71 -9.04 6.03 7.53
C PHE A 71 -8.97 7.54 7.29
N ALA A 72 -7.80 8.07 6.96
CA ALA A 72 -7.63 9.44 6.50
C ALA A 72 -8.18 9.68 5.08
N GLY A 73 -8.58 8.62 4.35
CA GLY A 73 -9.07 8.70 2.98
C GLY A 73 -7.95 8.93 1.94
N GLU A 74 -6.69 8.74 2.32
CA GLU A 74 -5.53 8.84 1.40
C GLU A 74 -5.37 7.60 0.51
N LEU A 75 -5.99 6.48 0.90
CA LEU A 75 -5.96 5.21 0.19
C LEU A 75 -7.38 4.73 -0.05
N ASP A 76 -7.67 4.32 -1.28
CA ASP A 76 -8.87 3.55 -1.58
C ASP A 76 -8.66 2.06 -1.22
N LEU A 77 -9.73 1.27 -1.31
CA LEU A 77 -9.68 -0.16 -0.98
C LEU A 77 -8.73 -0.94 -1.90
N ALA A 78 -8.66 -0.57 -3.18
CA ALA A 78 -7.75 -1.21 -4.13
C ALA A 78 -6.29 -0.97 -3.75
N ALA A 79 -5.92 0.27 -3.41
CA ALA A 79 -4.58 0.60 -2.94
C ALA A 79 -4.27 -0.07 -1.59
N LEU A 80 -5.25 -0.21 -0.70
CA LEU A 80 -5.11 -0.97 0.55
C LEU A 80 -4.76 -2.44 0.25
N HIS A 81 -5.49 -3.11 -0.64
CA HIS A 81 -5.24 -4.50 -1.00
C HIS A 81 -3.86 -4.69 -1.64
N LEU A 82 -3.46 -3.80 -2.56
CA LEU A 82 -2.12 -3.87 -3.16
C LEU A 82 -1.02 -3.70 -2.10
N ALA A 83 -1.18 -2.76 -1.17
CA ALA A 83 -0.22 -2.56 -0.08
C ALA A 83 -0.20 -3.75 0.88
N ALA A 84 -1.36 -4.33 1.21
CA ALA A 84 -1.47 -5.52 2.04
C ALA A 84 -0.75 -6.72 1.41
N ALA A 85 -0.95 -6.94 0.11
CA ALA A 85 -0.30 -8.03 -0.62
C ALA A 85 1.23 -7.83 -0.72
N ASP A 86 1.70 -6.59 -0.89
CA ASP A 86 3.15 -6.28 -0.83
C ASP A 86 3.74 -6.58 0.55
N ILE A 87 3.08 -6.14 1.62
CA ILE A 87 3.49 -6.42 3.00
C ILE A 87 3.56 -7.93 3.24
N ALA A 88 2.53 -8.67 2.86
CA ALA A 88 2.47 -10.13 3.01
C ALA A 88 3.60 -10.82 2.25
N ARG A 89 3.84 -10.46 0.98
CA ARG A 89 4.93 -11.04 0.18
C ARG A 89 6.30 -10.72 0.77
N ARG A 90 6.52 -9.49 1.25
CA ARG A 90 7.78 -9.11 1.91
C ARG A 90 7.98 -9.87 3.22
N PHE A 91 6.91 -10.07 3.98
CA PHE A 91 6.93 -10.86 5.20
C PHE A 91 7.27 -12.33 4.91
N GLY A 92 6.58 -12.95 3.94
CA GLY A 92 6.89 -14.30 3.49
C GLY A 92 8.29 -14.43 2.88
N SER A 93 8.77 -13.39 2.19
CA SER A 93 10.12 -13.37 1.66
C SER A 93 11.17 -13.44 2.76
N ASN A 94 10.91 -12.72 3.86
CA ASN A 94 11.78 -12.75 5.03
C ASN A 94 11.70 -14.09 5.80
N GLN A 95 10.54 -14.75 5.84
CA GLN A 95 10.43 -16.11 6.39
C GLN A 95 11.29 -17.10 5.63
N LEU A 96 11.10 -17.17 4.31
CA LEU A 96 11.66 -18.22 3.48
C LEU A 96 13.10 -17.92 3.03
N GLY A 97 13.58 -16.68 3.21
CA GLY A 97 14.87 -16.23 2.66
C GLY A 97 14.86 -16.14 1.13
N GLU A 98 13.68 -16.11 0.50
CA GLU A 98 13.46 -16.09 -0.95
C GLU A 98 12.62 -14.88 -1.33
N ASN A 99 12.83 -14.27 -2.51
CA ASN A 99 12.02 -13.13 -2.92
C ASN A 99 10.65 -13.56 -3.48
N LEU A 100 9.58 -13.27 -2.74
CA LEU A 100 8.19 -13.55 -3.11
C LEU A 100 7.48 -12.40 -3.82
N ALA A 101 8.11 -11.24 -4.03
CA ALA A 101 7.44 -10.02 -4.52
C ALA A 101 6.64 -10.20 -5.82
N ASN A 102 7.09 -11.08 -6.71
CA ASN A 102 6.46 -11.31 -8.02
C ASN A 102 5.64 -12.61 -8.08
N HIS A 103 5.52 -13.32 -6.96
CA HIS A 103 4.75 -14.56 -6.93
C HIS A 103 3.25 -14.25 -6.95
N THR A 104 2.55 -14.85 -7.89
CA THR A 104 1.07 -14.85 -7.96
C THR A 104 0.49 -15.73 -6.85
N LEU A 105 -0.77 -15.53 -6.47
CA LEU A 105 -1.44 -16.38 -5.49
C LEU A 105 -1.34 -17.88 -5.84
N ASN A 106 -1.59 -18.24 -7.10
CA ASN A 106 -1.49 -19.64 -7.56
C ASN A 106 -0.08 -20.20 -7.41
N GLN A 107 0.95 -19.39 -7.67
CA GLN A 107 2.34 -19.81 -7.49
C GLN A 107 2.68 -20.02 -6.02
N LEU A 108 2.19 -19.16 -5.11
CA LEU A 108 2.37 -19.33 -3.67
C LEU A 108 1.67 -20.60 -3.15
N GLN A 109 0.45 -20.86 -3.62
CA GLN A 109 -0.32 -22.06 -3.24
C GLN A 109 0.27 -23.36 -3.79
N ALA A 110 0.91 -23.31 -4.96
CA ALA A 110 1.52 -24.48 -5.58
C ALA A 110 2.89 -24.88 -4.98
N ARG A 111 3.41 -24.10 -4.02
CA ARG A 111 4.72 -24.40 -3.43
C ARG A 111 4.65 -25.60 -2.49
N PRO A 112 5.72 -26.41 -2.41
CA PRO A 112 5.78 -27.54 -1.47
C PRO A 112 5.77 -27.09 0.01
N ASP A 113 6.26 -25.89 0.29
CA ASP A 113 6.32 -25.23 1.59
C ASP A 113 5.14 -24.28 1.85
N ALA A 114 4.05 -24.38 1.08
CA ALA A 114 2.89 -23.46 1.20
C ALA A 114 2.30 -23.39 2.63
N HIS A 115 2.41 -24.47 3.40
CA HIS A 115 1.97 -24.52 4.80
C HIS A 115 2.77 -23.59 5.73
N GLU A 116 4.05 -23.33 5.43
CA GLU A 116 4.89 -22.41 6.22
C GLU A 116 4.53 -20.94 6.00
N ILE A 117 3.87 -20.63 4.88
CA ILE A 117 3.43 -19.29 4.47
C ILE A 117 1.91 -19.18 4.33
N ALA A 118 1.14 -20.02 5.02
CA ALA A 118 -0.31 -20.05 4.93
C ALA A 118 -0.97 -18.70 5.25
N ASP A 119 -0.45 -17.97 6.24
CA ASP A 119 -0.94 -16.64 6.61
C ASP A 119 -0.68 -15.60 5.51
N VAL A 120 0.48 -15.68 4.86
CA VAL A 120 0.84 -14.83 3.72
C VAL A 120 -0.10 -15.10 2.55
N ILE A 121 -0.36 -16.38 2.25
CA ILE A 121 -1.31 -16.79 1.20
C ILE A 121 -2.69 -16.23 1.48
N THR A 122 -3.15 -16.29 2.73
CA THR A 122 -4.47 -15.78 3.14
C THR A 122 -4.60 -14.28 2.87
N VAL A 123 -3.60 -13.48 3.24
CA VAL A 123 -3.63 -12.03 2.98
C VAL A 123 -3.60 -11.72 1.48
N VAL A 124 -2.75 -12.40 0.72
CA VAL A 124 -2.66 -12.21 -0.74
C VAL A 124 -3.97 -12.63 -1.42
N GLU A 125 -4.63 -13.68 -0.94
CA GLU A 125 -5.92 -14.13 -1.46
C GLU A 125 -7.02 -13.08 -1.23
N ILE A 126 -7.13 -12.52 -0.03
CA ILE A 126 -8.09 -11.45 0.27
C ILE A 126 -7.86 -10.23 -0.64
N ALA A 127 -6.59 -9.88 -0.87
CA ALA A 127 -6.21 -8.75 -1.70
C ALA A 127 -6.48 -8.96 -3.20
N GLU A 128 -6.17 -10.15 -3.74
CA GLU A 128 -6.31 -10.45 -5.18
C GLU A 128 -7.71 -10.89 -5.59
N ARG A 129 -8.50 -11.42 -4.65
CA ARG A 129 -9.87 -11.88 -4.88
C ARG A 129 -10.86 -11.13 -3.97
N PRO A 130 -10.99 -9.81 -4.12
CA PRO A 130 -11.96 -9.04 -3.35
C PRO A 130 -13.37 -9.53 -3.66
N SER A 131 -14.18 -9.71 -2.61
CA SER A 131 -15.60 -10.02 -2.77
C SER A 131 -16.35 -8.74 -3.15
N PHE A 132 -17.02 -8.76 -4.31
CA PHE A 132 -17.81 -7.62 -4.78
C PHE A 132 -19.15 -7.44 -4.04
N ASP A 133 -19.56 -8.45 -3.26
CA ASP A 133 -20.83 -8.44 -2.51
C ASP A 133 -20.69 -7.84 -1.11
N LEU A 134 -19.48 -7.49 -0.70
CA LEU A 134 -19.20 -6.99 0.64
C LEU A 134 -18.94 -5.49 0.64
N ASP A 135 -19.40 -4.84 1.71
CA ASP A 135 -19.13 -3.42 1.95
C ASP A 135 -17.62 -3.14 2.01
N VAL A 136 -17.23 -2.00 1.46
CA VAL A 136 -15.82 -1.59 1.31
C VAL A 136 -15.10 -1.54 2.66
N HIS A 137 -15.78 -1.12 3.73
CA HIS A 137 -15.21 -1.08 5.08
C HIS A 137 -15.07 -2.47 5.69
N VAL A 138 -16.01 -3.37 5.40
CA VAL A 138 -15.91 -4.77 5.84
C VAL A 138 -14.72 -5.47 5.18
N MET A 139 -14.46 -5.18 3.91
CA MET A 139 -13.28 -5.68 3.20
C MET A 139 -11.96 -5.10 3.73
N ALA A 140 -11.95 -3.82 4.08
CA ALA A 140 -10.78 -3.22 4.72
C ALA A 140 -10.49 -3.84 6.09
N GLU A 141 -11.48 -3.99 6.96
CA GLU A 141 -11.27 -4.56 8.30
C GLU A 141 -10.83 -6.03 8.22
N ARG A 142 -11.39 -6.80 7.27
CA ARG A 142 -10.94 -8.18 7.02
C ARG A 142 -9.47 -8.22 6.60
N THR A 143 -9.04 -7.30 5.74
CA THR A 143 -7.63 -7.20 5.32
C THR A 143 -6.72 -6.83 6.49
N PHE A 144 -7.12 -5.86 7.32
CA PHE A 144 -6.35 -5.48 8.51
C PHE A 144 -6.27 -6.59 9.55
N THR A 145 -7.35 -7.34 9.73
CA THR A 145 -7.40 -8.50 10.63
C THR A 145 -6.42 -9.57 10.16
N ALA A 146 -6.48 -9.95 8.89
CA ALA A 146 -5.58 -10.95 8.32
C ALA A 146 -4.10 -10.52 8.40
N LEU A 147 -3.81 -9.24 8.15
CA LEU A 147 -2.45 -8.70 8.34
C LEU A 147 -2.01 -8.75 9.80
N SER A 148 -2.89 -8.40 10.74
CA SER A 148 -2.58 -8.43 12.16
C SER A 148 -2.34 -9.86 12.66
N GLU A 149 -3.13 -10.82 12.19
CA GLU A 149 -2.96 -12.24 12.52
C GLU A 149 -1.65 -12.78 11.95
N MET A 150 -1.35 -12.49 10.67
CA MET A 150 -0.07 -12.87 10.05
C MET A 150 1.15 -12.32 10.82
N LEU A 151 1.06 -11.08 11.33
CA LEU A 151 2.16 -10.43 12.04
C LEU A 151 2.24 -10.81 13.53
N GLY A 152 1.12 -11.13 14.17
CA GLY A 152 1.03 -11.40 15.61
C GLY A 152 0.86 -12.87 16.00
N GLY A 153 0.51 -13.74 15.04
CA GLY A 153 0.06 -15.12 15.27
C GLY A 153 1.14 -16.15 15.53
N ARG A 154 2.43 -15.79 15.48
CA ARG A 154 3.53 -16.70 15.83
C ARG A 154 4.05 -16.39 17.24
N ARG A 155 3.32 -16.94 18.22
CA ARG A 155 3.79 -17.22 19.59
C ARG A 155 3.98 -18.73 19.76
#